data_AF-A0A8T6VCY5-F1
#
_entry.id   AF-A0A8T6VCY5-F1
#
_cell.length_a   1.000
_cell.length_b   1.000
_cell.length_c   1.000
_cell.angle_alpha   90.00
_cell.angle_beta   90.00
_cell.angle_gamma   90.00
#
_symmetry.space_group_name_H-M   'P 1'
#
loop_
_entity.id
_entity.type
_entity.pdbx_description
1 polymer ?
#
loop_
_entity_poly.entity_id
_entity_poly.type
_entity_poly.pdbx_seq_one_letter_code
_entity_poly.pdbx_strand_id
1 'polypeptide(L)'
;METLEKVAVIAILLVGGGTVLFFLPLPLPPLGESEPEFRVFDFQVIGNSISMRVENTGSGDAHHIGIDVYGNFSGVWLHLNPYDTSGPSELRAGDKQLVVLSASEPLGYDEYKVVVSCDEGATYELVIGFGS
;
A
#
# COMPACT_ATOMS: atom_id res chain seq x y z
N MET A 1 31.36 -13.15 2.80
CA MET A 1 30.47 -14.02 3.58
C MET A 1 29.56 -14.67 2.56
N GLU A 2 29.73 -15.98 2.40
CA GLU A 2 29.26 -16.76 1.26
C GLU A 2 27.74 -16.86 1.22
N THR A 3 27.20 -16.69 0.01
CA THR A 3 25.79 -16.78 -0.37
C THR A 3 25.24 -18.18 -0.10
N LEU A 4 24.22 -18.27 0.75
CA LEU A 4 23.43 -19.49 0.94
C LEU A 4 22.63 -19.78 -0.34
N GLU A 5 23.01 -20.85 -1.03
CA GLU A 5 22.29 -21.40 -2.18
C GLU A 5 20.84 -21.73 -1.80
N LYS A 6 19.88 -21.06 -2.44
CA LYS A 6 18.44 -21.35 -2.28
C LYS A 6 18.07 -22.55 -3.15
N VAL A 7 17.59 -23.61 -2.48
CA VAL A 7 17.31 -24.94 -3.04
C VAL A 7 16.21 -24.90 -4.12
N ALA A 8 16.50 -25.48 -5.29
CA ALA A 8 15.55 -25.74 -6.36
C ALA A 8 14.76 -27.04 -6.09
N VAL A 9 13.42 -26.99 -6.25
CA VAL A 9 12.56 -28.18 -6.14
C VAL A 9 12.52 -28.90 -7.48
N ILE A 10 12.92 -30.17 -7.51
CA ILE A 10 12.88 -31.03 -8.70
C ILE A 10 11.53 -31.74 -8.77
N ALA A 11 10.73 -31.45 -9.79
CA ALA A 11 9.59 -32.28 -10.16
C ALA A 11 10.05 -33.35 -11.16
N ILE A 12 9.90 -34.63 -10.81
CA ILE A 12 10.22 -35.77 -11.67
C ILE A 12 8.93 -36.26 -12.32
N LEU A 13 8.81 -36.12 -13.64
CA LEU A 13 7.77 -36.76 -14.44
C LEU A 13 8.37 -37.94 -15.20
N LEU A 14 7.92 -39.15 -14.90
CA LEU A 14 8.27 -40.37 -15.64
C LEU A 14 7.28 -40.54 -16.78
N VAL A 15 7.71 -40.25 -18.02
CA VAL A 15 6.93 -40.55 -19.23
C VAL A 15 7.75 -41.48 -20.10
N GLY A 16 7.24 -42.70 -20.34
CA GLY A 16 7.68 -43.57 -21.43
C GLY A 16 9.17 -43.88 -21.51
N GLY A 17 9.79 -44.30 -20.40
CA GLY A 17 11.13 -44.93 -20.43
C GLY A 17 12.34 -43.97 -20.41
N GLY A 18 12.14 -42.68 -20.12
CA GLY A 18 13.24 -41.74 -19.87
C GLY A 18 12.84 -40.68 -18.85
N THR A 19 13.74 -40.37 -17.92
CA THR A 19 13.55 -39.30 -16.93
C THR A 19 13.90 -37.96 -17.57
N VAL A 20 12.95 -37.02 -17.63
CA VAL A 20 13.22 -35.63 -18.05
C VAL A 20 13.19 -34.74 -16.82
N LEU A 21 14.31 -34.08 -16.52
CA LEU A 21 14.40 -33.07 -15.47
C LEU A 21 13.94 -31.73 -16.04
N PHE A 22 12.82 -31.21 -15.54
CA PHE A 22 12.39 -29.84 -15.84
C PHE A 22 12.84 -28.91 -14.71
N PHE A 23 13.74 -27.98 -15.02
CA PHE A 23 14.01 -26.84 -14.16
C PHE A 23 12.97 -25.77 -14.47
N LEU A 24 11.90 -25.70 -13.68
CA LEU A 24 10.97 -24.57 -13.73
C LEU A 24 11.57 -23.44 -12.87
N PRO A 25 11.92 -22.28 -13.45
CA PRO A 25 12.19 -21.09 -12.65
C PRO A 25 10.86 -20.60 -12.08
N LEU A 26 10.43 -21.19 -10.97
CA LEU A 26 9.36 -20.59 -10.16
C LEU A 26 9.99 -19.39 -9.45
N PRO A 27 9.46 -18.16 -9.61
CA PRO A 27 9.82 -17.07 -8.72
C PRO A 27 9.34 -17.47 -7.32
N LEU A 28 10.25 -18.01 -6.51
CA LEU A 28 10.03 -18.10 -5.08
C LEU A 28 10.02 -16.66 -4.58
N PRO A 29 8.92 -16.16 -4.00
CA PRO A 29 8.97 -14.85 -3.34
C PRO A 29 10.12 -14.90 -2.33
N PRO A 30 10.95 -13.85 -2.25
CA PRO A 30 12.07 -13.83 -1.34
C PRO A 30 11.55 -14.02 0.09
N LEU A 31 11.80 -15.21 0.65
CA LEU A 31 11.52 -15.50 2.06
C LEU A 31 12.30 -14.52 2.93
N GLY A 32 11.59 -13.56 3.53
CA GLY A 32 12.08 -12.67 4.58
C GLY A 32 12.54 -11.29 4.14
N GLU A 33 12.01 -10.73 3.04
CA GLU A 33 12.16 -9.28 2.81
C GLU A 33 11.18 -8.54 3.74
N SER A 34 11.73 -7.68 4.58
CA SER A 34 10.95 -6.82 5.46
C SER A 34 9.98 -5.98 4.60
N GLU A 35 8.69 -6.29 4.66
CA GLU A 35 7.68 -5.65 3.84
C GLU A 35 6.98 -4.54 4.65
N PRO A 36 6.85 -3.32 4.12
CA PRO A 36 6.02 -2.30 4.74
C PRO A 36 4.54 -2.70 4.62
N GLU A 37 3.75 -2.34 5.62
CA GLU A 37 2.30 -2.49 5.59
C GLU A 37 1.70 -1.23 6.18
N PHE A 38 0.59 -0.74 5.62
CA PHE A 38 0.02 0.52 6.07
C PHE A 38 -1.29 0.33 6.84
N ARG A 39 -1.53 1.27 7.75
CA ARG A 39 -2.82 1.49 8.40
C ARG A 39 -3.15 2.98 8.39
N VAL A 40 -4.38 3.31 8.04
CA VAL A 40 -4.92 4.67 8.14
C VAL A 40 -5.97 4.74 9.25
N PHE A 41 -5.90 5.76 10.09
CA PHE A 41 -6.83 5.98 11.21
C PHE A 41 -6.94 7.47 11.56
N ASP A 42 -7.79 7.80 12.55
CA ASP A 42 -8.10 9.17 12.97
C ASP A 42 -8.51 10.10 11.81
N PHE A 43 -9.24 9.56 10.82
CA PHE A 43 -9.67 10.32 9.64
C PHE A 43 -10.72 11.36 10.00
N GLN A 44 -10.50 12.61 9.60
CA GLN A 44 -11.42 13.72 9.83
C GLN A 44 -11.49 14.60 8.59
N VAL A 45 -12.68 15.13 8.33
CA VAL A 45 -12.93 16.15 7.30
C VAL A 45 -13.42 17.40 8.01
N ILE A 46 -12.69 18.51 7.88
CA ILE A 46 -13.01 19.79 8.51
C ILE A 46 -12.97 20.87 7.43
N GLY A 47 -14.15 21.31 6.99
CA GLY A 47 -14.29 22.32 5.94
C GLY A 47 -13.73 21.83 4.61
N ASN A 48 -12.58 22.35 4.21
CA ASN A 48 -11.87 22.00 2.98
C ASN A 48 -10.58 21.19 3.23
N SER A 49 -10.37 20.73 4.46
CA SER A 49 -9.18 19.96 4.84
C SER A 49 -9.55 18.55 5.29
N ILE A 50 -8.71 17.60 4.92
CA ILE A 50 -8.72 16.22 5.45
C ILE A 50 -7.49 16.06 6.33
N SER A 51 -7.68 15.49 7.52
CA SER A 51 -6.57 15.02 8.35
C SER A 51 -6.72 13.54 8.63
N MET A 52 -5.60 12.83 8.64
CA MET A 52 -5.55 11.40 8.94
C MET A 52 -4.17 11.04 9.49
N ARG A 53 -4.05 9.88 10.14
CA ARG A 53 -2.76 9.31 10.51
C ARG A 53 -2.48 8.08 9.67
N VAL A 54 -1.27 8.02 9.12
CA VAL A 54 -0.74 6.87 8.41
C VAL A 54 0.34 6.25 9.29
N GLU A 55 0.27 4.94 9.48
CA GLU A 55 1.23 4.16 10.25
C GLU A 55 1.76 3.02 9.39
N ASN A 56 3.07 2.76 9.49
CA ASN A 56 3.67 1.57 8.93
C ASN A 56 3.62 0.47 9.99
N THR A 57 2.69 -0.46 9.85
CA THR A 57 2.52 -1.63 10.74
C THR A 57 3.37 -2.82 10.31
N GLY A 58 4.03 -2.71 9.16
CA GLY A 58 4.89 -3.74 8.61
C GLY A 58 6.22 -3.85 9.32
N SER A 59 7.10 -4.68 8.76
CA SER A 59 8.45 -4.92 9.28
C SER A 59 9.55 -4.23 8.48
N GLY A 60 9.21 -3.70 7.30
CA GLY A 60 10.10 -2.93 6.42
C GLY A 60 9.84 -1.43 6.48
N ASP A 61 10.84 -0.65 6.11
CA ASP A 61 10.70 0.79 5.93
C ASP A 61 10.05 1.08 4.56
N ALA A 62 9.17 2.09 4.51
CA ALA A 62 8.51 2.52 3.28
C ALA A 62 9.15 3.80 2.73
N HIS A 63 9.37 3.87 1.42
CA HIS A 63 9.95 5.04 0.75
C HIS A 63 9.06 5.54 -0.40
N HIS A 64 9.19 6.83 -0.70
CA HIS A 64 8.38 7.56 -1.69
C HIS A 64 6.87 7.31 -1.54
N ILE A 65 6.36 7.53 -0.33
CA ILE A 65 4.96 7.24 -0.01
C ILE A 65 4.03 8.17 -0.78
N GLY A 66 3.16 7.58 -1.59
CA GLY A 66 2.06 8.24 -2.28
C GLY A 66 0.76 8.12 -1.48
N ILE A 67 0.01 9.21 -1.39
CA ILE A 67 -1.31 9.24 -0.73
C ILE A 67 -2.32 9.88 -1.68
N ASP A 68 -3.25 9.07 -2.17
CA ASP A 68 -4.35 9.51 -3.00
C ASP A 68 -5.65 9.45 -2.23
N VAL A 69 -6.49 10.49 -2.38
CA VAL A 69 -7.81 10.53 -1.76
C VAL A 69 -8.86 10.78 -2.81
N TYR A 70 -9.97 10.05 -2.70
CA TYR A 70 -11.11 10.15 -3.58
C TYR A 70 -12.36 10.45 -2.75
N GLY A 71 -13.22 11.34 -3.24
CA GLY A 71 -14.56 11.55 -2.72
C GLY A 71 -15.60 10.83 -3.57
N ASN A 72 -16.60 10.22 -2.95
CA ASN A 72 -17.74 9.64 -3.65
C ASN A 72 -18.86 10.69 -3.77
N PHE A 73 -19.23 11.00 -5.01
CA PHE A 73 -20.40 11.82 -5.30
C PHE A 73 -21.39 11.02 -6.14
N SER A 74 -22.53 10.65 -5.55
CA SER A 74 -23.61 9.92 -6.23
C SER A 74 -23.14 8.62 -6.92
N GLY A 75 -22.23 7.87 -6.28
CA GLY A 75 -21.68 6.60 -6.80
C GLY A 75 -20.46 6.76 -7.72
N VAL A 76 -19.99 7.99 -7.95
CA VAL A 76 -18.80 8.27 -8.75
C VAL A 76 -17.64 8.69 -7.84
N TRP A 77 -16.50 8.00 -7.97
CA TRP A 77 -15.27 8.35 -7.26
C TRP A 77 -14.49 9.42 -8.02
N LEU A 78 -14.33 10.58 -7.39
CA LEU A 78 -13.57 11.72 -7.91
C LEU A 78 -12.26 11.84 -7.13
N HIS A 79 -11.14 11.85 -7.85
CA HIS A 79 -9.84 12.11 -7.24
C HIS A 79 -9.80 13.55 -6.73
N LEU A 80 -9.49 13.68 -5.44
CA LEU A 80 -9.25 14.98 -4.84
C LEU A 80 -7.81 15.33 -5.21
N ASN A 81 -7.63 16.41 -5.97
CA ASN A 81 -6.31 16.97 -6.25
C ASN A 81 -5.99 17.99 -5.13
N PRO A 82 -5.32 17.59 -4.04
CA PRO A 82 -4.90 18.54 -3.01
C PRO A 82 -3.91 19.53 -3.61
N TYR A 83 -4.08 20.82 -3.30
CA TYR A 83 -3.08 21.82 -3.67
C TYR A 83 -1.93 21.88 -2.66
N ASP A 84 -2.15 21.35 -1.46
CA ASP A 84 -1.14 21.19 -0.41
C ASP A 84 -1.31 19.82 0.24
N THR A 85 -0.22 19.07 0.33
CA THR A 85 -0.15 17.75 0.94
C THR A 85 1.05 17.73 1.88
N SER A 86 0.75 17.63 3.17
CA SER A 86 1.75 17.25 4.15
C SER A 86 1.67 15.74 4.34
N GLY A 87 2.73 15.02 3.97
CA GLY A 87 2.80 13.57 4.13
C GLY A 87 4.25 13.11 4.27
N PRO A 88 4.50 11.95 4.91
CA PRO A 88 5.83 11.39 4.97
C PRO A 88 6.30 11.01 3.56
N SER A 89 7.53 11.36 3.17
CA SER A 89 8.17 10.75 2.01
C SER A 89 8.72 9.36 2.36
N GLU A 90 8.99 9.11 3.64
CA GLU A 90 9.50 7.86 4.18
C GLU A 90 8.82 7.57 5.52
N LEU A 91 8.54 6.31 5.82
CA LEU A 91 7.93 5.89 7.09
C LEU A 91 8.54 4.56 7.54
N ARG A 92 9.30 4.60 8.64
CA ARG A 92 9.95 3.41 9.19
C ARG A 92 8.95 2.46 9.80
N ALA A 93 9.34 1.19 9.92
CA ALA A 93 8.52 0.18 10.60
C ALA A 93 8.14 0.63 12.03
N GLY A 94 6.84 0.66 12.32
CA GLY A 94 6.26 1.09 13.60
C GLY A 94 6.05 2.60 13.76
N ASP A 95 6.51 3.42 12.82
CA ASP A 95 6.29 4.87 12.86
C ASP A 95 4.89 5.25 12.36
N LYS A 96 4.42 6.41 12.84
CA LYS A 96 3.16 7.02 12.42
C LYS A 96 3.32 8.51 12.18
N GLN A 97 2.67 9.00 11.14
CA GLN A 97 2.74 10.40 10.73
C GLN A 97 1.34 10.98 10.52
N LEU A 98 1.16 12.24 10.90
CA LEU A 98 -0.03 13.02 10.57
C LEU A 98 0.08 13.47 9.10
N VAL A 99 -0.98 13.22 8.35
CA VAL A 99 -1.16 13.67 6.98
C VAL A 99 -2.29 14.68 6.94
N VAL A 100 -2.04 15.83 6.33
CA VAL A 100 -3.06 16.87 6.13
C VAL A 100 -3.09 17.22 4.65
N LEU A 101 -4.29 17.16 4.08
CA LEU A 101 -4.59 17.49 2.70
C LEU A 101 -5.55 18.67 2.68
N SER A 102 -5.28 19.67 1.85
CA SER A 102 -6.19 20.80 1.66
C SER A 102 -6.67 20.88 0.21
N ALA A 103 -7.99 21.03 0.05
CA ALA A 103 -8.67 21.19 -1.22
C ALA A 103 -9.17 22.61 -1.43
N SER A 104 -9.26 23.05 -2.69
CA SER A 104 -9.69 24.41 -3.04
C SER A 104 -11.17 24.66 -2.78
N GLU A 105 -11.96 23.60 -2.65
CA GLU A 105 -13.41 23.65 -2.44
C GLU A 105 -13.80 22.82 -1.20
N PRO A 106 -14.95 23.10 -0.57
CA PRO A 106 -15.45 22.33 0.56
C PRO A 106 -15.63 20.84 0.22
N LEU A 107 -15.22 19.97 1.15
CA LEU A 107 -15.25 18.53 0.98
C LEU A 107 -16.56 17.98 1.59
N GLY A 108 -17.59 17.85 0.76
CA GLY A 108 -18.94 17.45 1.14
C GLY A 108 -19.37 16.11 0.54
N TYR A 109 -18.47 15.12 0.51
CA TYR A 109 -18.75 13.78 -0.02
C TYR A 109 -19.31 12.85 1.06
N ASP A 110 -20.18 11.92 0.67
CA ASP A 110 -20.80 10.94 1.59
C ASP A 110 -19.81 9.83 1.98
N GLU A 111 -18.90 9.49 1.08
CA GLU A 111 -17.84 8.52 1.31
C GLU A 111 -16.50 9.04 0.80
N TYR A 112 -15.42 8.57 1.42
CA TYR A 112 -14.05 8.84 1.03
C TYR A 112 -13.30 7.52 0.87
N LYS A 113 -12.41 7.48 -0.11
CA LYS A 113 -11.45 6.39 -0.30
C LYS A 113 -10.05 6.96 -0.21
N VAL A 114 -9.25 6.41 0.69
CA VAL A 114 -7.83 6.73 0.83
C VAL A 114 -7.03 5.56 0.29
N VAL A 115 -6.06 5.85 -0.57
CA VAL A 115 -5.10 4.88 -1.09
C VAL A 115 -3.71 5.34 -0.67
N VAL A 116 -2.99 4.48 0.05
CA VAL A 116 -1.59 4.70 0.43
C VAL A 116 -0.74 3.69 -0.34
N SER A 117 0.32 4.15 -0.99
CA SER A 117 1.25 3.31 -1.76
C SER A 117 2.70 3.72 -1.53
N CYS A 118 3.65 2.84 -1.83
CA CYS A 118 5.09 3.14 -1.77
C CYS A 118 5.88 2.37 -2.85
N ASP A 119 7.16 2.70 -3.01
CA ASP A 119 8.05 2.11 -4.02
C ASP A 119 8.30 0.60 -3.79
N GLU A 120 8.21 0.13 -2.55
CA GLU A 120 8.30 -1.29 -2.21
C GLU A 120 7.11 -2.11 -2.73
N GLY A 121 6.07 -1.45 -3.26
CA GLY A 121 4.89 -2.09 -3.84
C GLY A 121 3.75 -2.33 -2.84
N ALA A 122 3.94 -2.00 -1.55
CA ALA A 122 2.88 -2.08 -0.57
C ALA A 122 1.78 -1.06 -0.89
N THR A 123 0.53 -1.52 -0.90
CA THR A 123 -0.65 -0.68 -1.16
C THR A 123 -1.71 -0.97 -0.11
N TYR A 124 -2.32 0.08 0.41
CA TYR A 124 -3.42 0.00 1.37
C TYR A 124 -4.57 0.88 0.93
N GLU A 125 -5.78 0.33 1.00
CA GLU A 125 -7.02 1.05 0.68
C GLU A 125 -7.96 1.06 1.88
N LEU A 126 -8.51 2.24 2.16
CA LEU A 126 -9.53 2.43 3.19
C LEU A 126 -10.71 3.21 2.62
N VAL A 127 -11.91 2.66 2.75
CA VAL A 127 -13.16 3.34 2.42
C VAL A 127 -13.87 3.73 3.72
N ILE A 128 -14.23 5.01 3.83
CA ILE A 128 -14.88 5.60 5.00
C ILE A 128 -16.19 6.21 4.54
N GLY A 129 -17.30 5.71 5.07
CA GLY A 129 -18.62 6.32 4.90
C GLY A 129 -18.97 7.18 6.11
N PHE A 130 -19.43 8.40 5.86
CA PHE A 130 -20.08 9.23 6.87
C PHE A 130 -21.57 8.95 6.77
N GLY A 131 -22.04 7.96 7.54
CA GLY A 131 -23.44 7.55 7.52
C GLY A 131 -24.37 8.76 7.64
N SER A 132 -25.32 8.86 6.71
CA SER A 132 -26.41 9.84 6.71
C SER A 132 -27.36 9.66 7.88
#